data_AF-A0A946IKK5-F1
#
_entry.id   AF-A0A946IKK5-F1
#
_cell.length_a   1.000
_cell.length_b   1.000
_cell.length_c   1.000
_cell.angle_alpha   90.00
_cell.angle_beta   90.00
_cell.angle_gamma   90.00
#
_symmetry.space_group_name_H-M   'P 1'
#
loop_
_entity.id
_entity.type
_entity.pdbx_description
1 polymer ?
#
loop_
_entity_poly.entity_id
_entity_poly.type
_entity_poly.pdbx_seq_one_letter_code
_entity_poly.pdbx_strand_id
1 'polypeptide(L)' 'MKVQFQTINQILDMGGHGFYVWSAVFVTLTVLIGLIVRPLLQHKTVLNQVSQDLAREKLRKKTAGEGN' A
#
# COMPACT_ATOMS: atom_id res chain seq x y z
N MET A 1 -44.26 4.60 -3.61
CA MET A 1 -42.91 4.01 -3.67
C MET A 1 -42.17 4.48 -2.41
N LYS A 2 -42.05 3.63 -1.37
CA LYS A 2 -41.41 4.00 -0.10
C LYS A 2 -39.94 3.62 -0.15
N VAL A 3 -39.05 4.59 0.00
CA VAL A 3 -37.61 4.40 0.15
C VAL A 3 -37.38 3.71 1.49
N GLN A 4 -36.94 2.45 1.49
CA GLN A 4 -36.86 1.59 2.68
C GLN A 4 -35.57 1.77 3.51
N PHE A 5 -34.73 2.74 3.16
CA PHE A 5 -33.46 3.00 3.84
C PHE A 5 -33.43 4.46 4.23
N GLN A 6 -33.90 4.78 5.44
CA GLN A 6 -34.02 6.18 5.90
C GLN A 6 -32.75 6.69 6.59
N THR A 7 -31.77 5.84 6.88
CA THR A 7 -30.55 6.25 7.61
C THR A 7 -29.38 5.31 7.34
N ILE A 8 -28.16 5.83 7.29
CA ILE A 8 -26.90 5.06 7.14
C ILE A 8 -26.81 3.91 8.18
N ASN A 9 -27.41 4.09 9.36
CA ASN A 9 -27.50 3.07 10.42
C ASN A 9 -28.34 1.84 10.03
N GLN A 10 -29.40 1.95 9.20
CA GLN A 10 -30.16 0.79 8.72
C GLN A 10 -29.39 -0.02 7.66
N ILE A 11 -28.42 0.61 6.99
CA ILE A 11 -27.54 -0.04 6.02
C ILE A 11 -26.41 -0.76 6.77
N LEU A 12 -25.87 -0.11 7.81
CA LEU A 12 -24.93 -0.71 8.76
C LEU A 12 -25.54 -1.81 9.62
N ASP A 13 -26.85 -1.77 9.83
CA ASP A 13 -27.56 -2.70 10.69
C ASP A 13 -28.82 -3.23 9.99
N MET A 14 -28.61 -3.84 8.81
CA MET A 14 -29.64 -4.55 8.05
C MET A 14 -30.25 -5.68 8.89
N GLY A 15 -31.19 -5.33 9.78
CA GLY A 15 -31.90 -6.28 10.64
C GLY A 15 -31.02 -7.08 11.61
N GLY A 16 -29.87 -6.56 12.06
CA GLY A 16 -28.99 -7.23 13.03
C GLY A 16 -27.81 -8.02 12.45
N HIS A 17 -27.62 -8.04 11.12
CA HIS A 17 -26.56 -8.82 10.46
C HIS A 17 -25.40 -7.99 9.90
N GLY A 18 -25.45 -6.66 10.01
CA GLY A 18 -24.42 -5.82 9.40
C GLY A 18 -23.02 -6.04 9.98
N PHE A 19 -22.92 -6.49 11.24
CA PHE A 19 -21.65 -6.88 11.86
C PHE A 19 -20.88 -7.94 11.05
N TYR A 20 -21.56 -8.93 10.47
CA TYR A 20 -20.94 -9.99 9.67
C TYR A 20 -20.41 -9.47 8.33
N VAL A 21 -21.19 -8.61 7.67
CA VAL A 21 -20.82 -8.01 6.38
C VAL A 21 -19.60 -7.10 6.57
N TRP A 22 -19.63 -6.23 7.58
CA TRP A 22 -18.52 -5.33 7.87
C TRP A 22 -17.27 -6.07 8.32
N SER A 23 -17.40 -7.20 9.02
CA SER A 23 -16.25 -8.07 9.34
C SER A 23 -15.59 -8.64 8.08
N ALA A 24 -16.38 -9.16 7.14
CA ALA A 24 -15.86 -9.66 5.87
C ALA A 24 -15.23 -8.54 5.00
N VAL A 25 -15.86 -7.36 4.96
CA VAL A 25 -15.31 -6.17 4.30
C VAL A 25 -14.00 -5.75 4.95
N PHE A 26 -13.92 -5.74 6.28
CA PHE A 26 -12.73 -5.36 7.03
C PHE A 26 -11.56 -6.31 6.78
N VAL A 27 -11.81 -7.62 6.80
CA VAL A 27 -10.79 -8.63 6.45
C VAL A 27 -10.28 -8.42 5.03
N THR A 28 -11.20 -8.25 4.07
CA THR A 28 -10.84 -8.03 2.66
C THR A 28 -10.05 -6.74 2.46
N LEU A 29 -10.46 -5.66 3.12
CA LEU A 29 -9.77 -4.38 3.09
C LEU A 29 -8.36 -4.49 3.67
N THR A 30 -8.21 -5.23 4.77
CA THR A 30 -6.90 -5.48 5.39
C THR A 30 -5.95 -6.21 4.44
N VAL A 31 -6.45 -7.23 3.74
CA VAL A 31 -5.67 -7.96 2.72
C VAL A 31 -5.28 -7.06 1.56
N LEU A 32 -6.22 -6.24 1.05
CA LEU A 32 -5.96 -5.27 -0.01
C LEU A 32 -4.90 -4.25 0.39
N ILE A 33 -5.02 -3.67 1.59
CA ILE A 33 -4.02 -2.75 2.13
C ILE A 33 -2.67 -3.44 2.23
N GLY A 34 -2.62 -4.66 2.74
CA GLY A 34 -1.39 -5.45 2.81
C GLY A 34 -0.75 -5.67 1.43
N LEU A 35 -1.57 -5.93 0.41
CA LEU A 35 -1.11 -6.12 -0.97
C LEU A 35 -0.59 -4.83 -1.61
N ILE A 36 -1.10 -3.66 -1.21
CA ILE A 36 -0.66 -2.35 -1.73
C ILE A 36 0.56 -1.84 -0.96
N VAL A 37 0.60 -2.01 0.37
CA VAL A 37 1.70 -1.54 1.22
C VAL A 37 2.99 -2.28 0.90
N ARG A 38 2.94 -3.59 0.66
CA ARG A 38 4.12 -4.41 0.30
C ARG A 38 4.89 -3.86 -0.91
N PRO A 39 4.29 -3.65 -2.10
CA PRO A 39 4.99 -3.12 -3.26
C PRO A 39 5.46 -1.67 -3.05
N LEU A 40 4.73 -0.84 -2.31
CA LEU A 40 5.18 0.52 -1.98
C LEU A 40 6.46 0.51 -1.12
N LEU A 41 6.51 -0.36 -0.11
CA LEU A 41 7.71 -0.53 0.73
C LEU A 41 8.86 -1.14 -0.08
N GLN A 42 8.59 -2.13 -0.93
CA GLN A 42 9.58 -2.75 -1.82
C GLN A 42 10.20 -1.70 -2.77
N HIS A 43 9.38 -0.83 -3.34
CA HIS A 43 9.82 0.21 -4.28
C HIS A 43 10.84 1.17 -3.64
N LYS A 44 10.61 1.55 -2.37
CA LYS A 44 11.53 2.43 -1.62
C LYS A 44 12.85 1.74 -1.33
N THR A 45 12.83 0.44 -1.02
CA THR A 45 14.03 -0.35 -0.76
C THR A 45 14.88 -0.52 -2.02
N VAL A 46 14.24 -0.85 -3.15
CA VAL A 46 14.94 -1.02 -4.44
C VAL A 46 15.61 0.29 -4.88
N LEU A 47 14.90 1.42 -4.81
CA LEU A 47 15.48 2.72 -5.17
C LEU A 47 16.67 3.09 -4.28
N ASN A 48 16.63 2.76 -2.99
CA ASN A 48 17.72 3.04 -2.06
C ASN A 48 18.95 2.14 -2.24
N GLN A 49 18.75 0.93 -2.79
CA GLN A 49 19.87 0.06 -3.17
C GLN A 49 20.54 0.58 -4.46
N VAL A 50 19.74 0.91 -5.46
CA VAL A 50 20.24 1.45 -6.74
C VAL A 50 20.99 2.77 -6.54
N SER A 51 20.53 3.66 -5.66
CA SER A 51 21.21 4.94 -5.40
C SER A 51 22.60 4.75 -4.76
N GLN A 52 22.73 3.79 -3.84
CA GLN A 52 24.01 3.46 -3.20
C GLN A 52 25.00 2.82 -4.18
N ASP A 53 24.53 1.93 -5.05
CA ASP A 53 25.38 1.31 -6.05
C ASP A 53 25.86 2.32 -7.10
N LEU A 54 24.96 3.23 -7.53
CA LEU A 54 25.32 4.32 -8.42
C LEU A 54 26.33 5.29 -7.80
N ALA A 55 26.22 5.58 -6.50
CA ALA A 55 27.18 6.42 -5.78
C ALA A 55 28.58 5.79 -5.75
N ARG A 56 28.65 4.47 -5.54
CA ARG A 56 29.92 3.70 -5.56
C ARG A 56 30.56 3.66 -6.95
N GLU A 57 29.76 3.48 -8.01
CA GLU A 57 30.26 3.55 -9.39
C GLU A 57 30.80 4.94 -9.75
N LYS A 58 30.11 6.01 -9.36
CA LYS A 58 30.56 7.38 -9.62
C LYS A 58 31.92 7.66 -8.97
N LEU A 59 32.12 7.19 -7.74
CA LEU A 59 33.39 7.34 -7.04
C LEU A 59 34.52 6.60 -7.76
N ARG A 60 34.28 5.34 -8.17
CA ARG A 60 35.24 4.55 -8.97
C ARG A 60 35.60 5.21 -10.31
N LYS A 61 34.61 5.74 -11.03
CA LYS A 61 34.86 6.44 -12.31
C LYS A 61 35.66 7.72 -12.13
N LYS A 62 35.41 8.48 -11.05
CA LYS A 62 36.18 9.70 -10.75
C LYS A 62 37.64 9.39 -10.46
N THR A 63 37.92 8.39 -9.61
CA THR A 63 39.30 8.00 -9.27
C THR A 63 40.04 7.35 -10.45
N ALA A 64 39.33 6.65 -11.35
CA ALA A 64 39.93 6.09 -12.56
C ALA A 64 40.19 7.13 -13.67
N GLY A 65 39.47 8.26 -13.66
CA GLY A 65 39.65 9.35 -14.62
C GLY A 65 40.67 10.43 -14.22
N GLU A 66 41.04 10.52 -12.94
CA GLU A 66 42.07 11.44 -12.42
C GLU A 66 43.51 10.89 -12.53
N GLY A 67 43.70 9.71 -13.14
CA GLY A 67 44.99 9.01 -13.25
C GLY A 67 45.64 8.99 -14.64
N ASN A 68 45.19 9.82 -15.58
CA ASN A 68 45.76 9.99 -16.93
C ASN A 68 46.02 11.46 -17.22
#